data_AF-A0A327SPH7-F1
#
_entry.id   AF-A0A327SPH7-F1
#
_cell.length_a   1.000
_cell.length_b   1.000
_cell.length_c   1.000
_cell.angle_alpha   90.00
_cell.angle_beta   90.00
_cell.angle_gamma   90.00
#
_symmetry.space_group_name_H-M   'P 1'
#
loop_
_entity.id
_entity.type
_entity.pdbx_description
1 polymer ?
#
loop_
_entity_poly.entity_id
_entity_poly.type
_entity_poly.pdbx_seq_one_letter_code
_entity_poly.pdbx_strand_id
1 'polypeptide(L)'
;MEPVTFVHLVGIGNSGPGPWQHYRHTADRRTVRVEHDSWDHPDRDARVADLVEAGDLGHINAASHLGTWPEGRRPLTRLLPPAA
;
A
#
# COMPACT_ATOMS: atom_id res chain seq x y z
N MET A 1 12.16 13.44 15.04
CA MET A 1 10.96 12.70 14.62
C MET A 1 11.18 12.35 13.16
N GLU A 2 11.16 11.07 12.78
CA GLU A 2 11.40 10.69 11.39
C GLU A 2 10.27 11.18 10.48
N PRO A 3 10.56 11.54 9.21
CA PRO A 3 9.54 11.98 8.29
C PRO A 3 8.48 10.89 8.08
N VAL A 4 7.20 11.28 8.14
CA VAL A 4 6.07 10.38 7.91
C VAL A 4 5.74 10.36 6.43
N THR A 5 5.70 9.17 5.83
CA THR A 5 5.16 8.92 4.50
C THR A 5 3.75 8.35 4.61
N PHE A 6 2.80 8.91 3.86
CA PHE A 6 1.44 8.40 3.76
C PHE A 6 1.33 7.51 2.52
N VAL A 7 1.05 6.22 2.70
CA VAL A 7 0.81 5.30 1.58
C VAL A 7 -0.69 5.18 1.35
N HIS A 8 -1.14 5.45 0.12
CA HIS A 8 -2.53 5.37 -0.28
C HIS A 8 -2.72 4.28 -1.33
N LEU A 9 -3.41 3.21 -0.94
CA LEU A 9 -3.90 2.18 -1.84
C LEU A 9 -5.15 2.71 -2.55
N VAL A 10 -5.10 2.83 -3.88
CA VAL A 10 -6.24 3.33 -4.65
C VAL A 10 -7.35 2.28 -4.74
N GLY A 11 -8.60 2.76 -4.82
CA GLY A 11 -9.76 1.90 -5.04
C GLY A 11 -9.93 1.50 -6.52
N ILE A 12 -11.03 0.80 -6.81
CA ILE A 12 -11.41 0.34 -8.15
C ILE A 12 -11.28 1.46 -9.18
N GLY A 13 -10.67 1.14 -10.34
CA GLY A 13 -10.47 2.10 -11.44
C GLY A 13 -9.48 3.22 -11.11
N ASN A 14 -8.58 2.99 -10.14
CA ASN A 14 -7.67 3.98 -9.59
C ASN A 14 -8.40 5.26 -9.11
N SER A 15 -9.66 5.10 -8.69
CA SER A 15 -10.56 6.16 -8.21
C SER A 15 -10.90 7.28 -9.23
N GLY A 16 -10.35 7.32 -10.44
CA GLY A 16 -10.59 8.40 -11.43
C GLY A 16 -10.13 9.81 -10.99
N PRO A 17 -10.37 10.88 -11.79
CA PRO A 17 -9.82 12.21 -11.55
C PRO A 17 -10.60 13.08 -10.55
N GLY A 18 -11.79 12.67 -10.12
CA GLY A 18 -12.71 13.49 -9.31
C GLY A 18 -12.60 13.37 -7.77
N PRO A 19 -12.16 12.25 -7.16
CA PRO A 19 -12.19 12.12 -5.71
C PRO A 19 -11.15 12.98 -4.99
N TRP A 20 -11.45 13.35 -3.75
CA TRP A 20 -10.55 14.05 -2.81
C TRP A 20 -9.16 13.39 -2.68
N GLN A 21 -9.08 12.10 -3.01
CA GLN A 21 -7.86 11.30 -3.06
C GLN A 21 -6.85 11.82 -4.09
N HIS A 22 -7.31 12.25 -5.28
CA HIS A 22 -6.45 12.81 -6.33
C HIS A 22 -5.87 14.16 -5.90
N TYR A 23 -6.71 15.03 -5.33
CA TYR A 23 -6.29 16.33 -4.81
C TYR A 23 -5.31 16.24 -3.64
N ARG A 24 -5.44 15.24 -2.76
CA ARG A 24 -4.49 15.06 -1.65
C ARG A 24 -3.10 14.61 -2.10
N HIS A 25 -3.03 13.73 -3.11
CA HIS A 25 -1.75 13.29 -3.63
C HIS A 25 -0.98 14.44 -4.28
N THR A 26 -1.65 15.30 -5.04
CA THR A 26 -1.00 16.46 -5.67
C THR A 26 -0.62 17.54 -4.67
N ALA A 27 -1.37 17.67 -3.57
CA ALA A 27 -1.13 18.68 -2.54
C ALA A 27 -0.04 18.31 -1.52
N ASP A 28 0.19 17.02 -1.24
CA ASP A 28 1.18 16.58 -0.24
C ASP A 28 2.21 15.61 -0.82
N ARG A 29 3.45 16.11 -0.99
CA ARG A 29 4.60 15.34 -1.50
C ARG A 29 4.99 14.15 -0.63
N ARG A 30 4.47 14.03 0.59
CA ARG A 30 4.68 12.87 1.46
C ARG A 30 3.71 11.72 1.15
N THR A 31 2.76 11.93 0.25
CA THR A 31 1.77 10.91 -0.13
C THR A 31 2.27 10.10 -1.32
N VAL A 32 2.47 8.80 -1.11
CA VAL A 32 2.65 7.83 -2.20
C VAL A 32 1.31 7.23 -2.58
N ARG A 33 1.08 7.12 -3.88
CA ARG A 33 -0.12 6.53 -4.44
C ARG A 33 0.26 5.22 -5.10
N VAL A 34 -0.34 4.13 -4.62
CA VAL A 34 -0.09 2.78 -5.12
C VAL A 34 -1.26 2.42 -6.01
N GLU A 35 -0.99 2.37 -7.31
CA GLU A 35 -1.98 2.04 -8.33
C GLU A 35 -1.97 0.55 -8.66
N HIS A 36 -3.09 0.06 -9.18
CA HIS A 36 -3.17 -1.30 -9.73
C HIS A 36 -3.12 -1.23 -11.25
N ASP A 37 -2.31 -2.10 -11.87
CA ASP A 37 -2.07 -2.10 -13.32
C ASP A 37 -3.33 -2.41 -14.15
N SER A 38 -4.17 -3.33 -13.66
CA SER A 38 -5.43 -3.69 -14.32
C SER A 38 -6.46 -4.15 -13.30
N TRP A 39 -7.61 -3.46 -13.31
CA TRP A 39 -8.77 -3.82 -12.50
C TRP A 39 -9.65 -4.85 -13.21
N ASP A 40 -9.83 -4.72 -14.53
CA ASP A 40 -10.71 -5.57 -15.34
C ASP A 40 -10.04 -6.88 -15.78
N HIS A 41 -8.71 -6.87 -15.90
CA HIS A 41 -7.91 -8.03 -16.30
C HIS A 41 -6.78 -8.27 -15.30
N PRO A 42 -7.10 -8.69 -14.07
CA PRO A 42 -6.08 -8.92 -13.05
C PRO A 42 -5.20 -10.11 -13.42
N ASP A 43 -3.89 -9.89 -13.48
CA ASP A 43 -2.92 -10.98 -13.48
C ASP A 43 -2.80 -11.52 -12.04
N ARG A 44 -3.25 -12.75 -11.83
CA ARG A 44 -3.19 -13.41 -10.53
C ARG A 44 -1.75 -13.59 -10.08
N ASP A 45 -0.88 -14.06 -10.97
CA ASP A 45 0.48 -14.46 -10.62
C ASP A 45 1.31 -13.22 -10.27
N ALA A 46 1.12 -12.12 -11.01
CA ALA A 46 1.68 -10.82 -10.64
C ALA A 46 1.14 -10.31 -9.30
N ARG A 47 -0.17 -10.43 -9.04
CA ARG A 47 -0.79 -9.95 -7.78
C ARG A 47 -0.32 -10.69 -6.54
N VAL A 48 -0.03 -12.00 -6.66
CA VAL A 48 0.36 -12.82 -5.51
C VAL A 48 1.87 -12.93 -5.31
N ALA A 49 2.69 -12.56 -6.31
CA ALA A 49 4.16 -12.66 -6.25
C ALA A 49 4.78 -11.91 -5.07
N ASP A 50 4.14 -10.81 -4.64
CA ASP A 50 4.63 -9.96 -3.56
C ASP A 50 3.90 -10.14 -2.22
N LEU A 51 2.98 -11.10 -2.12
CA LEU A 51 2.33 -11.43 -0.86
C LEU A 51 3.27 -12.19 0.07
N VAL A 52 3.10 -11.95 1.37
CA VAL A 52 3.77 -12.69 2.43
C VAL A 52 2.75 -13.62 3.07
N GLU A 53 3.12 -14.90 3.19
CA GLU A 53 2.35 -15.89 3.95
C GLU A 53 2.41 -15.51 5.43
N ALA A 54 1.24 -15.34 6.05
CA ALA A 54 1.12 -14.84 7.42
C ALA A 54 0.85 -15.96 8.44
N GLY A 55 0.88 -17.22 8.03
CA GLY A 55 0.54 -18.39 8.84
C GLY A 55 -0.92 -18.39 9.29
N ASP A 56 -1.15 -19.03 10.43
CA ASP A 56 -2.48 -19.18 11.05
C ASP A 56 -3.01 -17.89 11.73
N LEU A 57 -2.44 -16.72 11.42
CA LEU A 57 -2.83 -15.44 12.03
C LEU A 57 -4.22 -14.96 11.58
N GLY A 58 -4.74 -15.45 10.45
CA GLY A 58 -6.05 -15.07 9.94
C GLY A 58 -6.16 -13.57 9.65
N HIS A 59 -7.22 -12.93 10.12
CA HIS A 59 -7.43 -11.49 9.91
C HIS A 59 -6.54 -10.65 10.84
N ILE A 60 -5.55 -9.97 10.27
CA ILE A 60 -4.61 -9.13 11.01
C ILE A 60 -5.13 -7.70 11.13
N ASN A 61 -5.09 -7.13 12.33
CA ASN A 61 -5.40 -5.72 12.58
C ASN A 61 -4.50 -5.15 13.68
N ALA A 62 -4.74 -3.89 14.08
CA ALA A 62 -3.96 -3.23 15.12
C ALA A 62 -4.05 -3.91 16.51
N ALA A 63 -5.13 -4.64 16.79
CA ALA A 63 -5.33 -5.40 18.02
C ALA A 63 -4.69 -6.80 17.98
N SER A 64 -4.10 -7.23 16.86
CA SER A 64 -3.33 -8.48 16.77
C SER A 64 -1.99 -8.42 17.50
N HIS A 65 -1.56 -7.23 17.97
CA HIS A 65 -0.35 -7.03 18.78
C HIS A 65 0.96 -7.61 18.18
N LEU A 66 1.09 -7.62 16.85
CA LEU A 66 2.27 -8.17 16.13
C LEU A 66 3.56 -7.34 16.29
N GLY A 67 3.52 -6.24 17.05
CA GLY A 67 4.67 -5.36 17.26
C GLY A 67 5.20 -4.77 15.95
N THR A 68 6.51 -4.85 15.74
CA THR A 68 7.18 -4.29 14.56
C THR A 68 7.01 -5.12 13.29
N TRP A 69 6.52 -6.36 13.36
CA TRP A 69 6.29 -7.30 12.26
C TRP A 69 7.19 -7.09 11.02
N PRO A 70 8.49 -7.47 11.09
CA PRO A 70 9.46 -7.23 10.03
C PRO A 70 9.05 -7.80 8.66
N GLU A 71 8.36 -8.94 8.66
CA GLU A 71 7.91 -9.63 7.46
C GLU A 71 6.85 -8.80 6.71
N GLY A 72 5.90 -8.22 7.44
CA GLY A 72 4.91 -7.29 6.87
C GLY A 72 5.49 -5.94 6.46
N ARG A 73 6.59 -5.50 7.09
CA ARG A 73 7.30 -4.27 6.71
C ARG A 73 8.10 -4.41 5.42
N ARG A 74 8.62 -5.61 5.11
CA ARG A 74 9.44 -5.85 3.90
C ARG A 74 8.76 -5.46 2.59
N PRO A 75 7.50 -5.83 2.29
CA PRO A 75 6.84 -5.41 1.05
C PRO A 75 6.53 -3.91 1.03
N LEU A 76 6.28 -3.27 2.19
CA LEU A 76 5.99 -1.84 2.28
C LEU A 76 7.16 -0.96 1.80
N THR A 77 8.42 -1.37 2.02
CA THR A 77 9.58 -0.56 1.61
C THR A 77 9.66 -0.36 0.10
N ARG A 78 9.11 -1.27 -0.71
CA ARG A 78 9.05 -1.14 -2.17
C ARG A 78 8.05 -0.07 -2.63
N LEU A 79 7.09 0.27 -1.77
CA LEU A 79 6.08 1.30 -2.02
C LEU A 79 6.53 2.67 -1.52
N LEU A 80 7.64 2.75 -0.79
CA LEU A 80 8.17 4.02 -0.31
C LEU A 80 9.10 4.62 -1.37
N PRO A 81 9.13 5.95 -1.51
CA PRO A 81 10.12 6.59 -2.38
C PRO A 81 11.52 6.30 -1.82
N PRO A 82 12.56 6.27 -2.67
CA PRO A 82 13.93 6.17 -2.20
C PRO A 82 14.18 7.28 -1.15
N ALA A 83 14.86 6.91 -0.07
CA ALA A 83 15.24 7.88 0.96
C ALA A 83 16.04 9.02 0.31
N ALA A 84 15.62 10.26 0.56
CA ALA A 84 16.28 11.47 0.08
C ALA A 84 17.65 11.66 0.75
#